data_AF-A0A2M7XFW4-F1
#
_entry.id   AF-A0A2M7XFW4-F1
#
_cell.length_a   1.000
_cell.length_b   1.000
_cell.length_c   1.000
_cell.angle_alpha   90.00
_cell.angle_beta   90.00
_cell.angle_gamma   90.00
#
_symmetry.space_group_name_H-M   'P 1'
#
loop_
_entity.id
_entity.type
_entity.pdbx_description
1 polymer ?
#
loop_
_entity_poly.entity_id
_entity_poly.type
_entity_poly.pdbx_seq_one_letter_code
_entity_poly.pdbx_strand_id
1 'polypeptide(L)'
;MIDNYLSFRLTSCSSCKKAFGKNSHKILVRTPDYEVIFAKCSGCNRTTKLNFALNPSETVCFATLTDLSFEDANNFLNNEAISIDDVIQVHKALKFDNFSRIG
;
A
#
# COMPACT_ATOMS: atom_id res chain seq x y z
N MET A 1 26.32 -8.72 10.77
CA MET A 1 25.42 -9.47 9.88
C MET A 1 24.05 -9.51 10.53
N ILE A 2 23.22 -8.47 10.31
CA ILE A 2 21.86 -8.35 10.84
C ILE A 2 20.93 -8.37 9.63
N ASP A 3 20.88 -9.49 8.91
CA ASP A 3 20.13 -9.63 7.66
C ASP A 3 18.74 -10.26 7.84
N ASN A 4 18.24 -10.39 9.08
CA ASN A 4 17.05 -11.20 9.38
C ASN A 4 15.93 -10.52 10.16
N TYR A 5 16.01 -9.21 10.42
CA TYR A 5 14.90 -8.51 11.03
C TYR A 5 14.09 -7.81 9.92
N LEU A 6 12.86 -8.29 9.72
CA LEU A 6 11.65 -7.51 9.37
C LEU A 6 10.84 -7.92 8.12
N SER A 7 11.37 -8.71 7.19
CA SER A 7 10.57 -9.18 6.03
C SER A 7 9.54 -10.29 6.35
N PHE A 8 9.47 -10.79 7.59
CA PHE A 8 8.77 -12.04 7.91
C PHE A 8 7.38 -11.92 8.58
N ARG A 9 6.84 -10.72 8.84
CA ARG A 9 5.52 -10.58 9.52
C ARG A 9 4.34 -10.26 8.61
N LEU A 10 4.46 -10.61 7.33
CA LEU A 10 3.35 -10.67 6.38
C LEU A 10 2.61 -12.01 6.54
N THR A 11 1.88 -12.18 7.64
CA THR A 11 1.33 -13.51 8.01
C THR A 11 0.14 -13.92 7.14
N SER A 12 -0.73 -12.98 6.74
CA SER A 12 -1.93 -13.28 5.95
C SER A 12 -2.49 -12.08 5.18
N CYS A 13 -3.14 -12.37 4.05
CA CYS A 13 -3.87 -11.40 3.26
C CYS A 13 -5.10 -10.88 4.03
N SER A 14 -5.26 -9.56 4.14
CA SER A 14 -6.40 -8.93 4.81
C SER A 14 -7.75 -9.33 4.19
N SER A 15 -7.76 -9.56 2.88
CA SER A 15 -8.97 -9.91 2.10
C SER A 15 -9.37 -11.39 2.22
N CYS A 16 -8.46 -12.34 2.00
CA CYS A 16 -8.81 -13.77 1.94
C CYS A 16 -8.19 -14.63 3.06
N LYS A 17 -7.45 -14.00 3.99
CA LYS A 17 -6.78 -14.63 5.14
C LYS A 17 -5.72 -15.69 4.79
N LYS A 18 -5.46 -15.95 3.51
CA LYS A 18 -4.38 -16.85 3.08
C LYS A 18 -3.02 -16.24 3.39
N ALA A 19 -2.10 -17.08 3.85
CA ALA A 19 -0.73 -16.67 4.12
C ALA A 19 -0.03 -16.15 2.86
N PHE A 20 0.79 -15.11 3.01
CA PHE A 20 1.68 -14.66 1.94
C PHE A 20 2.85 -15.64 1.81
N GLY A 21 3.21 -15.99 0.58
CA GLY A 21 4.37 -16.86 0.31
C GLY A 21 5.69 -16.11 0.54
N LYS A 22 6.77 -16.85 0.85
CA LYS A 22 8.11 -16.32 1.15
C LYS A 22 8.67 -15.33 0.11
N ASN A 23 8.22 -15.39 -1.15
CA ASN A 23 8.67 -14.53 -2.26
C ASN A 23 7.54 -13.70 -2.89
N SER A 24 6.41 -13.54 -2.20
CA SER A 24 5.24 -12.83 -2.75
C SER A 24 5.26 -11.32 -2.48
N HIS A 25 6.39 -10.79 -2.01
CA HIS A 25 6.53 -9.39 -1.61
C HIS A 25 7.82 -8.75 -2.14
N LYS A 26 7.78 -7.42 -2.25
CA LYS A 26 8.90 -6.55 -2.60
C LYS A 26 8.93 -5.41 -1.57
N ILE A 27 10.11 -5.09 -1.06
CA ILE A 27 10.31 -3.91 -0.24
C ILE A 27 10.42 -2.71 -1.18
N LEU A 28 9.55 -1.73 -0.99
CA LEU A 28 9.56 -0.47 -1.75
C LEU A 28 10.43 0.58 -1.06
N VAL A 29 10.35 0.67 0.27
CA VAL A 29 11.14 1.60 1.09
C VAL A 29 11.59 0.88 2.35
N ARG A 30 12.83 1.15 2.75
CA ARG A 30 13.41 0.71 4.01
C ARG A 30 14.20 1.87 4.61
N THR A 31 13.77 2.32 5.77
CA THR A 31 14.45 3.30 6.61
C THR A 31 14.67 2.70 8.01
N PRO A 32 15.44 3.35 8.89
CA PRO A 32 15.55 2.90 10.28
C PRO A 32 14.20 2.88 11.01
N ASP A 33 13.28 3.78 10.65
CA ASP A 33 12.04 4.04 11.39
C ASP A 33 10.82 3.34 10.77
N TYR A 34 10.86 3.02 9.47
CA TYR A 34 9.74 2.39 8.78
C TYR A 34 10.13 1.60 7.54
N GLU A 35 9.30 0.61 7.21
CA GLU A 35 9.36 -0.19 5.98
C GLU A 35 8.02 -0.12 5.23
N VAL A 36 8.10 -0.04 3.90
CA VAL A 36 6.95 -0.14 3.02
C VAL A 36 7.11 -1.36 2.14
N ILE A 37 6.13 -2.26 2.19
CA ILE A 37 6.15 -3.53 1.49
C ILE A 37 4.97 -3.60 0.53
N PHE A 38 5.25 -3.99 -0.71
CA PHE A 38 4.26 -4.38 -1.69
C PHE A 38 4.17 -5.90 -1.76
N ALA A 39 2.98 -6.46 -1.64
CA ALA A 39 2.76 -7.90 -1.74
C ALA A 39 1.57 -8.22 -2.64
N LYS A 40 1.64 -9.37 -3.33
CA LYS A 40 0.51 -9.91 -4.11
C LYS A 40 0.08 -11.24 -3.51
N CYS A 41 -1.18 -11.34 -3.10
CA CYS A 41 -1.72 -12.56 -2.52
C CYS A 41 -1.93 -13.61 -3.62
N SER A 42 -1.35 -14.80 -3.48
CA SER A 42 -1.57 -15.92 -4.41
C SER A 42 -2.96 -16.56 -4.30
N GLY A 43 -3.72 -16.25 -3.25
CA GLY A 43 -5.06 -16.80 -3.01
C GLY A 43 -6.15 -16.04 -3.76
N CYS A 44 -6.17 -14.72 -3.65
CA CYS A 44 -7.18 -13.86 -4.27
C CYS A 44 -6.63 -12.94 -5.36
N ASN A 45 -5.33 -13.05 -5.70
CA ASN A 45 -4.62 -12.18 -6.64
C ASN A 45 -4.62 -10.68 -6.31
N ARG A 46 -5.23 -10.26 -5.21
CA ARG A 46 -5.20 -8.87 -4.76
C ARG A 46 -3.80 -8.47 -4.33
N THR A 47 -3.45 -7.28 -4.76
CA THR A 47 -2.24 -6.59 -4.39
C THR A 47 -2.48 -5.78 -3.13
N THR A 48 -1.44 -5.62 -2.34
CA THR A 48 -1.52 -4.94 -1.05
C THR A 48 -0.22 -4.20 -0.80
N LYS A 49 -0.32 -2.91 -0.49
CA LYS A 49 0.76 -2.10 0.05
C LYS A 49 0.59 -1.99 1.56
N LEU A 50 1.65 -2.26 2.30
CA LEU A 50 1.68 -2.27 3.76
C LEU A 50 2.75 -1.31 4.23
N ASN A 51 2.44 -0.54 5.27
CA ASN A 51 3.37 0.36 5.90
C ASN A 51 3.58 -0.08 7.35
N PHE A 52 4.83 -0.32 7.71
CA PHE A 52 5.24 -0.78 9.03
C PHE A 52 6.09 0.28 9.70
N ALA A 53 5.76 0.65 10.93
CA ALA A 53 6.66 1.37 11.80
C ALA A 53 7.60 0.38 12.49
N LEU A 54 8.89 0.70 12.48
CA LEU A 54 9.97 -0.09 13.06
C LEU A 54 10.42 0.58 14.36
N ASN A 55 9.94 0.06 15.49
CA ASN A 55 10.51 0.42 16.79
C ASN A 55 11.54 -0.65 17.19
N PRO A 56 12.58 -0.30 17.97
CA PRO A 56 13.60 -1.27 18.42
C PRO A 56 13.03 -2.51 19.11
N SER A 57 11.84 -2.41 19.71
CA SER A 57 11.18 -3.49 20.44
C SER A 57 10.00 -4.11 19.70
N GLU A 58 9.40 -3.41 18.72
CA GLU A 58 8.14 -3.82 18.11
C GLU A 58 8.00 -3.36 16.65
N THR A 59 7.29 -4.17 15.85
CA THR A 59 6.89 -3.83 14.49
C THR A 59 5.39 -3.66 14.46
N VAL A 60 4.90 -2.47 14.11
CA VAL A 60 3.47 -2.17 14.05
C VAL A 60 3.07 -1.85 12.61
N CYS A 61 2.10 -2.58 12.07
CA CYS A 61 1.44 -2.20 10.82
C CYS A 61 0.43 -1.09 11.12
N PHE A 62 0.62 0.09 10.55
CA PHE A 62 -0.28 1.22 10.79
C PHE A 62 -1.23 1.49 9.62
N ALA A 63 -0.91 0.98 8.42
CA ALA A 63 -1.77 1.15 7.24
C ALA A 63 -1.63 0.01 6.24
N THR A 64 -2.76 -0.37 5.65
CA THR A 64 -2.87 -1.34 4.54
C THR A 64 -3.69 -0.72 3.42
N LEU A 65 -3.17 -0.72 2.20
CA LEU A 65 -3.86 -0.29 0.99
C LEU A 65 -3.98 -1.50 0.06
N THR A 66 -5.17 -1.77 -0.46
CA THR A 66 -5.43 -2.89 -1.37
C THR A 66 -5.70 -2.39 -2.79
N ASP A 67 -5.69 -3.33 -3.74
CA ASP A 67 -6.15 -3.09 -5.12
C ASP A 67 -5.29 -2.08 -5.90
N LEU A 68 -4.01 -1.95 -5.52
CA LEU A 68 -3.01 -1.11 -6.18
C LEU A 68 -2.13 -1.93 -7.12
N SER A 69 -1.83 -1.45 -8.33
CA SER A 69 -0.71 -2.02 -9.09
C SER A 69 0.63 -1.76 -8.39
N PHE A 70 1.71 -2.41 -8.85
CA PHE A 70 3.04 -2.11 -8.34
C PHE A 70 3.44 -0.66 -8.63
N GLU A 71 3.05 -0.15 -9.80
CA GLU A 71 3.30 1.22 -10.21
C GLU A 71 2.53 2.21 -9.33
N ASP A 72 1.23 1.97 -9.07
CA ASP A 72 0.44 2.81 -8.17
C ASP A 72 1.03 2.84 -6.76
N ALA A 73 1.47 1.68 -6.26
CA ALA A 73 2.08 1.58 -4.95
C ALA A 73 3.38 2.40 -4.86
N ASN A 74 4.17 2.42 -5.93
CA ASN A 74 5.39 3.21 -6.05
C ASN A 74 5.08 4.71 -6.16
N ASN A 75 4.12 5.09 -7.00
CA ASN A 75 3.69 6.48 -7.18
C ASN A 75 3.13 7.06 -5.87
N PHE A 76 2.37 6.28 -5.11
CA PHE A 76 1.85 6.71 -3.81
C PHE A 76 2.97 7.09 -2.81
N LEU A 77 4.18 6.52 -2.93
CA LEU A 77 5.30 6.89 -2.05
C LEU A 77 5.89 8.25 -2.39
N ASN A 78 5.86 8.60 -3.67
CA ASN A 78 6.55 9.77 -4.20
C ASN A 78 5.61 10.98 -4.33
N ASN A 79 4.31 10.76 -4.23
CA ASN A 79 3.31 11.82 -4.28
C ASN A 79 3.16 12.53 -2.94
N GLU A 80 2.92 13.83 -3.03
CA GLU A 80 2.54 14.64 -1.87
C GLU A 80 1.15 14.22 -1.34
N ALA A 81 0.92 14.51 -0.07
CA ALA A 81 -0.39 14.28 0.55
C ALA A 81 -1.45 15.10 -0.19
N ILE A 82 -2.57 14.44 -0.54
CA ILE A 82 -3.73 15.11 -1.14
C ILE A 82 -4.25 16.15 -0.16
N SER A 83 -4.35 17.40 -0.61
CA SER A 83 -4.89 18.50 0.15
C SER A 83 -6.43 18.57 0.06
N ILE A 84 -7.05 19.35 0.95
CA ILE A 84 -8.48 19.63 0.87
C ILE A 84 -8.83 20.33 -0.45
N ASP A 85 -7.95 21.21 -0.94
CA ASP A 85 -8.16 21.93 -2.19
C ASP A 85 -8.15 20.99 -3.39
N ASP A 86 -7.32 19.95 -3.40
CA ASP A 86 -7.33 18.92 -4.45
C ASP A 86 -8.68 18.19 -4.50
N VAL A 87 -9.22 17.83 -3.33
CA VAL A 87 -10.54 17.18 -3.22
C VAL A 87 -11.65 18.10 -3.72
N ILE A 88 -11.62 19.38 -3.36
CA ILE A 88 -12.61 20.37 -3.80
C ILE A 88 -12.52 20.57 -5.32
N GLN A 89 -11.32 20.64 -5.88
CA GLN A 89 -11.10 20.80 -7.32
C GLN A 89 -11.66 19.62 -8.11
N VAL A 90 -11.35 18.39 -7.70
CA VAL A 90 -11.89 17.18 -8.34
C VAL A 90 -13.41 17.14 -8.25
N HIS A 91 -13.99 17.44 -7.08
CA HIS A 91 -15.44 17.47 -6.91
C HIS A 91 -16.12 18.50 -7.80
N LYS A 92 -15.53 19.69 -7.94
CA LYS A 92 -16.01 20.71 -8.87
C LYS A 92 -15.90 20.21 -10.30
N ALA A 93 -14.75 19.68 -10.71
CA ALA A 93 -14.55 19.13 -12.06
C ALA A 93 -15.61 18.08 -12.39
N LEU A 94 -15.86 17.11 -11.50
CA LEU A 94 -16.88 16.07 -11.69
C LEU A 94 -18.33 16.61 -11.73
N LYS A 95 -18.59 17.78 -11.15
CA LYS A 95 -19.90 18.44 -11.20
C LYS A 95 -20.07 19.33 -12.44
N PHE A 96 -18.99 19.93 -12.94
CA PHE A 96 -19.02 20.84 -14.08
C PHE A 96 -18.83 20.12 -15.40
N ASP A 97 -18.02 19.07 -15.44
CA ASP A 97 -18.10 18.04 -16.46
C ASP A 97 -19.39 17.28 -16.18
N ASN A 98 -20.50 17.70 -16.81
CA ASN A 98 -21.61 16.80 -17.00
C ASN A 98 -21.03 15.54 -17.68
N PHE A 99 -20.78 14.48 -16.90
CA PHE A 99 -20.73 13.09 -17.38
C PHE A 99 -22.09 12.78 -18.00
N SER A 100 -22.36 13.44 -19.12
CA SER A 100 -23.54 13.29 -19.93
C SER A 100 -23.31 11.99 -20.66
N ARG A 101 -23.92 10.92 -20.16
CA ARG A 101 -24.32 9.75 -20.94
C ARG A 101 -23.22 9.20 -21.85
N ILE A 102 -22.32 8.39 -21.29
CA ILE A 102 -21.78 7.27 -22.06
C ILE A 102 -22.68 6.07 -21.72
N GLY A 103 -23.80 6.01 -22.44
CA GLY A 103 -24.60 4.81 -22.62
C GLY A 103 -24.25 4.19 -23.96
#